data_AF-A0A351Y9V2-F1
#
_entry.id   AF-A0A351Y9V2-F1
#
_cell.length_a   1.000
_cell.length_b   1.000
_cell.length_c   1.000
_cell.angle_alpha   90.00
_cell.angle_beta   90.00
_cell.angle_gamma   90.00
#
_symmetry.space_group_name_H-M   'P 1'
#
loop_
_entity.id
_entity.type
_entity.pdbx_description
1 polymer ?
#
loop_
_entity_poly.entity_id
_entity_poly.type
_entity_poly.pdbx_seq_one_letter_code
_entity_poly.pdbx_strand_id
1 'polypeptide(L)'
;MANIKSQTKRIDIYARNNARNSSRKAETKTAIKKVEKLVNEGKKEEAVVAMKNAISLLDKLAQDGIVSRNAVTRKKGQLEAKVATL
;
A
#
# COMPACT_ATOMS: atom_id res chain seq x y z
N MET A 1 4.86 -2.32 -30.86
CA MET A 1 4.93 -3.76 -31.18
C MET A 1 6.35 -4.22 -30.90
N ALA A 2 6.54 -5.35 -30.20
CA ALA A 2 7.87 -5.90 -29.96
C ALA A 2 8.32 -6.68 -31.19
N ASN A 3 9.49 -6.34 -31.73
CA ASN A 3 10.02 -7.00 -32.93
C ASN A 3 10.82 -8.27 -32.58
N ILE A 4 11.16 -8.46 -31.31
CA ILE A 4 11.92 -9.61 -30.81
C ILE A 4 11.03 -10.48 -29.93
N LYS A 5 11.05 -11.81 -30.13
CA LYS A 5 10.23 -12.77 -29.36
C LYS A 5 10.41 -12.63 -27.84
N SER A 6 11.63 -12.36 -27.38
CA SER A 6 11.93 -12.14 -25.96
C SER A 6 11.25 -10.88 -25.41
N GLN A 7 11.10 -9.83 -26.22
CA GLN A 7 10.42 -8.60 -25.83
C GLN A 7 8.91 -8.80 -25.73
N THR A 8 8.28 -9.53 -26.66
CA THR A 8 6.85 -9.89 -26.57
C THR A 8 6.57 -10.62 -25.25
N LYS A 9 7.39 -11.62 -24.91
CA LYS A 9 7.31 -12.32 -23.64
C LYS A 9 7.47 -11.38 -22.42
N ARG A 10 8.39 -10.41 -22.48
CA ARG A 10 8.57 -9.43 -21.40
C ARG A 10 7.36 -8.52 -21.23
N ILE A 11 6.71 -8.11 -22.33
CA ILE A 11 5.47 -7.31 -22.30
C ILE A 11 4.36 -8.08 -21.58
N ASP A 12 4.16 -9.36 -21.92
CA ASP A 12 3.11 -10.18 -21.30
C ASP A 12 3.34 -10.38 -19.80
N ILE A 13 4.59 -10.66 -19.40
CA ILE A 13 4.99 -10.79 -17.99
C ILE A 13 4.77 -9.46 -17.25
N TYR A 14 5.16 -8.34 -17.87
CA TYR A 14 5.00 -7.02 -17.28
C TYR A 14 3.52 -6.68 -17.07
N ALA A 15 2.66 -6.92 -18.06
CA ALA A 15 1.23 -6.68 -17.95
C ALA A 15 0.60 -7.45 -16.79
N ARG A 16 0.91 -8.75 -16.67
CA ARG A 16 0.43 -9.62 -15.58
C ARG A 16 0.89 -9.12 -14.20
N ASN A 17 2.18 -8.78 -14.08
CA ASN A 17 2.74 -8.31 -12.82
C ASN A 17 2.21 -6.93 -12.45
N ASN A 18 2.04 -6.04 -13.43
CA ASN A 18 1.50 -4.70 -13.22
C ASN A 18 0.05 -4.76 -12.73
N ALA A 19 -0.79 -5.60 -13.32
CA ALA A 19 -2.18 -5.79 -12.88
C ALA A 19 -2.26 -6.23 -11.41
N ARG A 20 -1.48 -7.26 -11.04
CA ARG A 20 -1.38 -7.74 -9.64
C ARG A 20 -0.88 -6.66 -8.69
N ASN A 21 0.19 -5.97 -9.04
CA ASN A 21 0.81 -4.96 -8.18
C ASN A 21 -0.08 -3.72 -8.04
N SER A 22 -0.80 -3.34 -9.10
CA SER A 22 -1.77 -2.26 -9.07
C SER A 22 -2.89 -2.55 -8.08
N SER A 23 -3.46 -3.76 -8.10
CA SER A 23 -4.50 -4.18 -7.16
C SER A 23 -4.04 -4.08 -5.70
N ARG A 24 -2.86 -4.61 -5.37
CA ARG A 24 -2.30 -4.56 -4.01
C ARG A 24 -2.00 -3.13 -3.56
N LYS A 25 -1.50 -2.28 -4.47
CA LYS A 25 -1.29 -0.84 -4.21
C LYS A 25 -2.61 -0.09 -4.00
N ALA A 26 -3.67 -0.47 -4.70
CA ALA A 26 -4.99 0.15 -4.53
C ALA A 26 -5.60 -0.21 -3.16
N GLU A 27 -5.56 -1.49 -2.79
CA GLU A 27 -6.05 -1.98 -1.49
C GLU A 27 -5.39 -1.24 -0.32
N THR A 28 -4.06 -1.15 -0.33
CA THR A 28 -3.30 -0.44 0.72
C THR A 28 -3.61 1.05 0.78
N LYS A 29 -3.77 1.73 -0.37
CA LYS A 29 -4.21 3.13 -0.42
C LYS A 29 -5.61 3.31 0.17
N THR A 30 -6.53 2.39 -0.09
CA THR A 30 -7.88 2.42 0.48
C THR A 30 -7.86 2.24 2.00
N ALA A 31 -7.03 1.31 2.51
CA ALA A 31 -6.85 1.13 3.95
C ALA A 31 -6.30 2.41 4.63
N ILE A 32 -5.31 3.06 4.01
CA ILE A 32 -4.76 4.35 4.49
C ILE A 32 -5.84 5.42 4.55
N LYS A 33 -6.62 5.58 3.48
CA LYS A 33 -7.74 6.55 3.44
C LYS A 33 -8.79 6.29 4.50
N LYS A 34 -9.05 5.02 4.83
CA LYS A 34 -9.99 4.65 5.91
C LYS A 34 -9.49 5.15 7.26
N VAL A 35 -8.19 5.01 7.55
CA VAL A 35 -7.59 5.56 8.78
C VAL A 35 -7.73 7.08 8.80
N GLU A 36 -7.38 7.77 7.72
CA GLU A 36 -7.48 9.23 7.64
C GLU A 36 -8.92 9.73 7.83
N LYS A 37 -9.91 9.00 7.30
CA LYS A 37 -11.33 9.31 7.51
C LYS A 37 -11.74 9.18 8.97
N LEU A 38 -11.36 8.09 9.64
CA LEU A 38 -11.68 7.86 11.06
C LEU A 38 -10.99 8.86 11.99
N VAL A 39 -9.78 9.26 11.63
CA VAL A 39 -9.04 10.34 12.29
C VAL A 39 -9.82 11.65 12.19
N ASN A 40 -10.25 12.02 10.98
CA ASN A 40 -11.05 13.24 10.79
C ASN A 40 -12.41 13.20 11.51
N GLU A 41 -12.98 12.02 11.73
CA GLU A 41 -14.22 11.81 12.50
C GLU A 41 -14.01 11.80 14.03
N GLY A 42 -12.76 11.84 14.52
CA GLY A 42 -12.45 11.85 15.95
C GLY A 42 -12.56 10.49 16.66
N LYS A 43 -12.71 9.39 15.92
CA LYS A 43 -12.94 8.05 16.48
C LYS A 43 -11.63 7.33 16.77
N LYS A 44 -11.04 7.61 17.93
CA LYS A 44 -9.70 7.12 18.31
C LYS A 44 -9.57 5.58 18.31
N GLU A 45 -10.51 4.87 18.90
CA GLU A 45 -10.44 3.40 18.99
C GLU A 45 -10.55 2.72 17.63
N GLU A 46 -11.52 3.15 16.81
CA GLU A 46 -11.70 2.65 15.44
C GLU A 46 -10.49 2.96 14.54
N ALA A 47 -9.90 4.16 14.70
CA ALA A 47 -8.70 4.56 13.98
C ALA A 47 -7.50 3.66 14.31
N VAL A 48 -7.31 3.29 15.58
CA VAL A 48 -6.22 2.37 16.00
C VAL A 48 -6.39 0.98 15.36
N VAL A 49 -7.61 0.45 15.34
CA VAL A 49 -7.89 -0.86 14.71
C VAL A 49 -7.65 -0.80 13.20
N ALA A 50 -8.16 0.23 12.53
CA ALA A 50 -7.95 0.43 11.10
C ALA A 50 -6.46 0.62 10.75
N MET A 51 -5.72 1.30 11.61
CA MET A 51 -4.29 1.54 11.46
C MET A 51 -3.48 0.26 11.52
N LYS A 52 -3.78 -0.66 12.45
CA LYS A 52 -3.11 -1.98 12.52
C LYS A 52 -3.26 -2.75 11.22
N ASN A 53 -4.46 -2.72 10.63
CA ASN A 53 -4.73 -3.35 9.34
C ASN A 53 -3.93 -2.68 8.20
N ALA A 54 -3.88 -1.35 8.16
CA ALA A 54 -3.10 -0.61 7.17
C ALA A 54 -1.59 -0.89 7.27
N ILE A 55 -1.06 -1.00 8.49
CA ILE A 55 0.35 -1.34 8.76
C ILE A 55 0.69 -2.74 8.25
N SER A 56 -0.16 -3.74 8.55
CA SER A 56 0.03 -5.12 8.08
C SER A 56 0.08 -5.20 6.55
N LEU A 57 -0.83 -4.49 5.87
CA LEU A 57 -0.84 -4.42 4.41
C LEU A 57 0.40 -3.73 3.83
N LEU A 58 0.88 -2.66 4.47
CA LEU A 58 2.11 -1.97 4.07
C LEU A 58 3.34 -2.87 4.22
N ASP A 59 3.43 -3.66 5.29
CA ASP A 59 4.53 -4.61 5.49
C ASP A 59 4.52 -5.71 4.43
N LYS A 60 3.34 -6.20 4.07
CA LYS A 60 3.20 -7.20 3.01
C LYS A 60 3.71 -6.66 1.66
N LEU A 61 3.44 -5.38 1.34
CA LEU A 61 3.99 -4.74 0.15
C LEU A 61 5.52 -4.64 0.16
N ALA A 62 6.12 -4.41 1.33
CA ALA A 62 7.57 -4.38 1.49
C ALA A 62 8.19 -5.78 1.35
N GLN A 63 7.55 -6.80 1.93
CA GLN A 63 7.98 -8.20 1.79
C GLN A 63 7.90 -8.68 0.32
N ASP A 64 6.82 -8.32 -0.38
CA ASP A 64 6.64 -8.63 -1.81
C ASP A 64 7.59 -7.82 -2.74
N GLY A 65 8.36 -6.86 -2.20
CA GLY A 65 9.26 -6.00 -2.97
C GLY A 65 8.54 -5.01 -3.90
N ILE A 66 7.23 -4.80 -3.71
CA ILE A 66 6.41 -3.90 -4.54
C ILE A 66 6.68 -2.43 -4.19
N VAL A 67 7.02 -2.16 -2.93
CA VAL A 67 7.37 -0.84 -2.39
C VAL A 67 8.64 -0.96 -1.56
N SER A 68 9.53 0.04 -1.64
CA SER A 68 10.76 0.06 -0.83
C SER A 68 10.44 0.07 0.67
N ARG A 69 11.25 -0.63 1.47
CA ARG A 69 11.13 -0.66 2.93
C ARG A 69 11.08 0.75 3.54
N ASN A 70 11.94 1.66 3.07
CA ASN A 70 12.00 3.04 3.57
C ASN A 70 10.70 3.83 3.33
N ALA A 71 10.06 3.63 2.17
CA ALA A 71 8.76 4.26 1.89
C ALA A 71 7.66 3.71 2.81
N VAL A 72 7.70 2.42 3.14
CA VAL A 72 6.79 1.80 4.11
C VAL A 72 7.03 2.34 5.51
N THR A 73 8.29 2.36 6.00
CA THR A 73 8.65 2.92 7.31
C THR A 73 8.19 4.37 7.45
N ARG A 74 8.44 5.20 6.44
CA ARG A 74 7.96 6.59 6.42
C ARG A 74 6.44 6.68 6.53
N LYS A 75 5.71 5.80 5.82
CA LYS A 75 4.24 5.80 5.84
C LYS A 75 3.67 5.32 7.18
N LYS A 76 4.31 4.35 7.82
CA LYS A 76 3.95 3.93 9.19
C LYS A 76 4.08 5.10 10.18
N GLY A 77 5.24 5.74 10.22
CA GLY A 77 5.46 6.89 11.11
C GLY A 77 4.48 8.04 10.87
N GLN A 78 4.11 8.30 9.61
CA GLN A 78 3.08 9.30 9.28
C GLN A 78 1.69 8.93 9.83
N LEU A 79 1.30 7.64 9.76
CA LEU A 79 0.01 7.19 10.29
C LEU A 79 0.00 7.21 11.82
N GLU A 80 1.08 6.75 12.44
CA GLU A 80 1.29 6.79 13.90
C GLU A 80 1.16 8.22 14.43
N ALA A 81 1.87 9.17 13.82
CA ALA A 81 1.78 10.58 14.20
C ALA A 81 0.34 11.12 14.08
N LYS A 82 -0.36 10.85 12.97
CA LYS A 82 -1.73 11.31 12.75
C LYS A 82 -2.71 10.77 13.80
N VAL A 83 -2.61 9.49 14.15
CA VAL A 83 -3.48 8.87 15.16
C VAL A 83 -3.12 9.33 16.57
N ALA A 84 -1.84 9.60 16.84
CA ALA A 84 -1.38 10.09 18.14
C ALA A 84 -1.75 11.56 18.41
N THR A 85 -1.98 12.36 17.36
CA THR A 85 -2.39 13.77 17.51
C THR A 85 -3.88 13.92 17.89
N LEU A 86 -4.66 12.85 17.78
CA LEU A 86 -6.02 12.71 18.32
C LEU A 86 -5.99 12.12 19.74
#